data_AF-A0A223D6L8-F1
#
_entry.id   AF-A0A223D6L8-F1
#
_cell.length_a   1.000
_cell.length_b   1.000
_cell.length_c   1.000
_cell.angle_alpha   90.00
_cell.angle_beta   90.00
_cell.angle_gamma   90.00
#
_symmetry.space_group_name_H-M   'P 1'
#
loop_
_entity.id
_entity.type
_entity.pdbx_description
1 polymer ?
#
loop_
_entity_poly.entity_id
_entity_poly.type
_entity_poly.pdbx_seq_one_letter_code
_entity_poly.pdbx_strand_id
1 'polypeptide(L)'
;MMVQQTGNLPQVKDPQMNDRDRLNDLLATEKYLSMGYNVALNEFSHRELYDTVKMILSDTHDAHRVTFEQMFNLGWYKLPQQPLDTVALAYNQFSNYQGQFPYQQ
;
A
#
# COMPACT_ATOMS: atom_id res chain seq x y z
N MET A 1 -6.33 2.06 2.85
CA MET A 1 -6.23 2.48 4.27
C MET A 1 -4.99 3.35 4.43
N MET A 2 -5.15 4.65 4.71
CA MET A 2 -4.02 5.50 5.07
C MET A 2 -3.73 5.26 6.55
N VAL A 3 -2.62 4.59 6.83
CA VAL A 3 -2.22 4.28 8.20
C VAL A 3 -1.56 5.51 8.81
N GLN A 4 -1.98 5.87 10.02
CA GLN A 4 -1.48 7.04 10.73
C GLN A 4 -0.07 6.78 11.26
N GLN A 5 0.88 7.63 10.86
CA GLN A 5 2.21 7.65 11.46
C GLN A 5 2.09 8.09 12.93
N THR A 6 2.81 7.44 13.85
CA THR A 6 2.76 7.79 15.27
C THR A 6 4.12 8.16 15.86
N GLY A 7 4.10 8.93 16.95
CA GLY A 7 5.28 9.34 17.73
C GLY A 7 5.51 10.86 17.69
N ASN A 8 6.07 11.43 18.77
CA ASN A 8 6.62 12.78 18.75
C ASN A 8 7.61 12.87 17.60
N LEU A 9 7.28 13.65 16.58
CA LEU A 9 8.18 13.94 15.47
C LEU A 9 9.49 14.46 16.08
N PRO A 10 10.67 13.92 15.71
CA PRO A 10 11.91 14.57 16.07
C PRO A 10 11.81 16.01 15.55
N GLN A 11 11.89 16.98 16.47
CA GLN A 11 11.98 18.39 16.12
C GLN A 11 13.26 18.54 15.30
N VAL A 12 13.12 18.62 13.97
CA VAL A 12 14.24 18.67 13.03
C VAL A 12 15.15 19.83 13.42
N LYS A 13 16.36 19.52 13.89
CA LYS A 13 17.38 20.52 14.26
C LYS A 13 18.45 20.72 13.18
N ASP A 14 18.38 20.04 12.03
CA ASP A 14 19.39 20.10 10.97
C ASP A 14 18.73 19.84 9.60
N PRO A 15 19.10 20.54 8.50
CA PRO A 15 18.66 20.24 7.12
C PRO A 15 18.94 18.82 6.59
N GLN A 16 19.62 17.95 7.35
CA GLN A 16 19.88 16.56 6.96
C GLN A 16 18.66 15.64 7.14
N MET A 17 18.40 14.78 6.15
CA MET A 17 17.41 13.70 6.25
C MET A 17 17.81 12.66 7.30
N ASN A 18 16.97 12.46 8.31
CA ASN A 18 17.12 11.38 9.27
C ASN A 18 16.61 10.04 8.69
N ASP A 19 16.86 8.92 9.37
CA ASP A 19 16.47 7.59 8.90
C ASP A 19 14.97 7.43 8.65
N ARG A 20 14.13 8.10 9.45
CA ARG A 20 12.68 8.09 9.27
C ARG A 20 12.27 8.84 8.01
N ASP A 21 12.91 9.97 7.72
CA ASP A 21 12.68 10.72 6.47
C ASP A 21 13.08 9.87 5.26
N ARG A 22 14.22 9.17 5.33
CA ARG A 22 14.70 8.28 4.27
C ARG A 22 13.74 7.11 4.02
N LEU A 23 13.28 6.43 5.08
CA LEU A 23 12.33 5.32 4.91
C LEU A 23 10.96 5.80 4.42
N ASN A 24 10.50 6.99 4.83
CA ASN A 24 9.27 7.58 4.29
C ASN A 24 9.39 7.91 2.80
N ASP A 25 10.51 8.50 2.38
CA ASP A 25 10.78 8.82 0.98
C ASP A 25 10.88 7.55 0.12
N LEU A 26 11.58 6.53 0.63
CA LEU A 26 11.63 5.21 0.00
C LEU A 26 10.23 4.61 -0.14
N LEU A 27 9.44 4.57 0.93
CA LEU A 27 8.07 4.04 0.90
C LEU A 27 7.16 4.79 -0.08
N ALA A 28 7.33 6.11 -0.21
CA ALA A 28 6.59 6.92 -1.17
C ALA A 28 7.00 6.60 -2.63
N THR A 29 8.30 6.42 -2.86
CA THR A 29 8.86 6.04 -4.16
C THR A 29 8.35 4.68 -4.62
N GLU A 30 8.38 3.67 -3.74
CA GLU A 30 7.87 2.32 -4.05
C GLU A 30 6.37 2.33 -4.40
N LYS A 31 5.57 3.18 -3.73
CA LYS A 31 4.14 3.37 -4.07
C LYS A 31 3.97 3.99 -5.45
N TYR A 32 4.75 5.03 -5.76
CA TYR A 32 4.71 5.69 -7.05
C TYR A 32 5.07 4.72 -8.19
N LEU A 33 6.16 3.97 -8.03
CA LEU A 33 6.61 2.99 -9.02
C LEU A 33 5.59 1.87 -9.21
N SER A 34 5.11 1.27 -8.11
CA SER A 34 4.13 0.17 -8.20
C SER A 34 2.82 0.63 -8.87
N MET A 35 2.34 1.85 -8.59
CA MET A 35 1.18 2.41 -9.31
C MET A 35 1.46 2.57 -10.81
N GLY A 36 2.61 3.14 -11.17
CA GLY A 36 2.99 3.35 -12.58
C GLY A 36 3.11 2.04 -13.37
N TYR A 37 3.76 1.03 -12.79
CA TYR A 37 3.90 -0.28 -13.44
C TYR A 37 2.56 -1.01 -13.57
N ASN A 38 1.66 -0.90 -12.59
CA ASN A 38 0.31 -1.49 -12.72
C ASN A 38 -0.46 -0.87 -13.90
N VAL A 39 -0.40 0.46 -14.06
CA VAL A 39 -1.02 1.14 -15.22
C VAL A 39 -0.39 0.65 -16.52
N ALA A 40 0.94 0.65 -16.61
CA ALA A 40 1.64 0.22 -17.81
C ALA A 40 1.35 -1.24 -18.20
N LEU A 41 1.30 -2.16 -17.23
CA LEU A 41 1.01 -3.58 -17.47
C LEU A 41 -0.39 -3.82 -18.05
N ASN A 42 -1.36 -2.96 -17.73
CA ASN A 42 -2.70 -3.05 -18.32
C ASN A 42 -2.72 -2.66 -19.82
N GLU A 43 -1.71 -1.94 -20.29
CA GLU A 43 -1.68 -1.33 -21.63
C GLU A 43 -0.59 -1.92 -22.55
N PHE A 44 0.29 -2.79 -22.05
CA PHE A 44 1.35 -3.38 -22.89
C PHE A 44 0.82 -4.35 -23.94
N SER A 45 1.18 -4.08 -25.21
CA SER A 45 0.94 -4.98 -26.34
C SER A 45 2.09 -5.95 -26.61
N HIS A 46 3.30 -5.64 -26.15
CA HIS A 46 4.49 -6.48 -26.34
C HIS A 46 4.71 -7.43 -25.16
N ARG A 47 4.71 -8.75 -25.44
CA ARG A 47 4.81 -9.79 -24.40
C ARG A 47 6.13 -9.78 -23.60
N GLU A 48 7.28 -9.77 -24.24
CA GLU A 48 8.57 -9.79 -23.50
C GLU A 48 8.75 -8.56 -22.59
N LEU A 49 8.32 -7.38 -23.07
CA LEU A 49 8.34 -6.17 -22.25
C LEU A 49 7.34 -6.27 -21.08
N TYR A 50 6.13 -6.79 -21.32
CA TYR A 50 5.16 -7.07 -20.27
C TYR A 50 5.75 -7.98 -19.20
N ASP A 51 6.37 -9.10 -19.58
CA ASP A 51 6.94 -10.06 -18.62
C ASP A 51 8.10 -9.43 -17.82
N THR A 52 8.92 -8.60 -18.47
CA THR A 52 10.01 -7.87 -17.80
C THR A 52 9.48 -6.87 -16.78
N VAL A 53 8.53 -6.01 -17.16
CA VAL A 53 7.94 -5.04 -16.24
C VAL A 53 7.17 -5.72 -15.11
N LYS A 54 6.54 -6.86 -15.38
CA LYS A 54 5.85 -7.66 -14.37
C LYS A 54 6.82 -8.19 -13.30
N MET A 55 8.01 -8.61 -13.69
CA MET A 55 9.06 -9.00 -12.77
C MET A 55 9.51 -7.81 -11.91
N ILE A 56 9.78 -6.66 -12.53
CA ILE A 56 10.16 -5.43 -11.81
C ILE A 56 9.08 -5.01 -10.82
N LEU A 57 7.79 -5.10 -11.20
CA LEU A 57 6.69 -4.80 -10.30
C LEU A 57 6.65 -5.76 -9.10
N SER A 58 6.92 -7.05 -9.30
CA SER A 58 7.02 -8.01 -8.21
C SER A 58 8.13 -7.61 -7.22
N ASP A 59 9.31 -7.30 -7.74
CA ASP A 59 10.45 -6.88 -6.91
C ASP A 59 10.16 -5.56 -6.17
N THR A 60 9.46 -4.63 -6.82
CA THR A 60 8.99 -3.36 -6.24
C THR A 60 8.01 -3.62 -5.08
N HIS A 61 7.11 -4.59 -5.21
CA HIS A 61 6.20 -4.98 -4.12
C HIS A 61 6.93 -5.58 -2.93
N ASP A 62 7.95 -6.41 -3.18
CA ASP A 62 8.78 -7.00 -2.12
C ASP A 62 9.61 -5.92 -1.41
N ALA A 63 10.21 -4.99 -2.16
CA ALA A 63 10.94 -3.85 -1.60
C ALA A 63 10.05 -2.94 -0.74
N HIS A 64 8.83 -2.63 -1.21
CA HIS A 64 7.82 -1.91 -0.43
C HIS A 64 7.50 -2.66 0.88
N ARG A 65 7.32 -3.98 0.82
CA ARG A 65 7.00 -4.81 1.98
C ARG A 65 8.11 -4.77 3.01
N VAL A 66 9.37 -4.95 2.61
CA VAL A 66 10.53 -4.87 3.51
C VAL A 66 10.64 -3.49 4.16
N THR A 67 10.48 -2.42 3.37
CA THR A 67 10.52 -1.04 3.89
C THR A 67 9.43 -0.81 4.93
N PHE A 68 8.21 -1.26 4.63
CA PHE A 68 7.07 -1.18 5.53
C PHE A 68 7.32 -1.96 6.84
N GLU A 69 7.79 -3.21 6.75
CA GLU A 69 8.08 -4.05 7.91
C GLU A 69 9.15 -3.40 8.79
N GLN A 70 10.18 -2.82 8.19
CA GLN A 70 11.22 -2.10 8.92
C GLN A 70 10.64 -0.91 9.69
N MET A 71 9.81 -0.09 9.04
CA MET A 71 9.14 1.04 9.71
C MET A 71 8.18 0.59 10.82
N PHE A 72 7.53 -0.56 10.65
CA PHE A 72 6.67 -1.17 11.67
C PHE A 72 7.50 -1.64 12.88
N ASN A 73 8.60 -2.35 12.65
CA ASN A 73 9.51 -2.83 13.70
C ASN A 73 10.15 -1.68 14.49
N LEU A 74 10.42 -0.55 13.83
CA LEU A 74 10.90 0.68 14.46
C LEU A 74 9.80 1.48 15.19
N GLY A 75 8.53 1.04 15.11
CA GLY A 75 7.39 1.70 15.74
C GLY A 75 6.94 2.99 15.03
N TRP A 76 7.46 3.29 13.84
CA TRP A 76 7.11 4.48 13.05
C TRP A 76 5.82 4.32 12.26
N TYR A 77 5.36 3.08 12.11
CA TYR A 77 4.12 2.72 11.46
C TYR A 77 3.27 1.84 12.37
N LYS A 78 2.01 2.20 12.60
CA LYS A 78 1.07 1.39 13.41
C LYS A 78 -0.04 0.86 12.55
N LEU A 79 -0.10 -0.44 12.35
CA LEU A 79 -1.28 -1.06 11.75
C LEU A 79 -2.46 -0.96 12.74
N PRO A 80 -3.57 -0.28 12.38
CA PRO A 80 -4.74 -0.31 13.22
C PRO A 80 -5.23 -1.76 13.29
N GLN A 81 -5.42 -2.26 14.51
CA GLN A 81 -6.05 -3.56 14.70
C GLN A 81 -7.51 -3.39 14.26
N GLN A 82 -7.88 -3.99 13.14
CA GLN A 82 -9.28 -4.07 12.73
C GLN A 82 -9.98 -5.09 13.63
N PRO A 83 -11.16 -4.76 14.21
CA PRO A 83 -11.97 -5.73 14.92
C PRO A 83 -12.22 -6.97 14.03
N LEU A 84 -12.15 -8.17 14.60
CA LEU A 84 -12.35 -9.43 13.84
C LEU A 84 -13.69 -9.46 13.08
N ASP A 85 -14.70 -8.75 13.59
CA ASP A 85 -16.05 -8.73 13.03
C ASP A 85 -16.20 -7.81 11.80
N THR A 86 -15.19 -7.03 11.42
CA THR A 86 -15.37 -6.04 10.34
C THR A 86 -15.54 -6.65 8.96
N VAL A 87 -14.92 -7.82 8.72
CA VAL A 87 -15.14 -8.57 7.47
C VAL A 87 -16.58 -9.09 7.41
N ALA A 88 -17.08 -9.66 8.50
CA ALA A 88 -18.46 -10.12 8.60
C ALA A 88 -19.46 -8.95 8.47
N LEU A 89 -19.16 -7.81 9.08
CA LEU A 89 -19.97 -6.59 8.99
C LEU A 89 -20.01 -6.06 7.56
N ALA A 90 -18.85 -5.94 6.90
CA ALA A 90 -18.76 -5.51 5.50
C ALA A 90 -19.52 -6.48 4.58
N TYR A 91 -19.33 -7.79 4.77
CA TYR A 91 -20.05 -8.82 4.03
C TYR A 91 -21.58 -8.64 4.15
N ASN A 92 -22.10 -8.47 5.37
CA ASN A 92 -23.53 -8.23 5.60
C ASN A 92 -24.00 -6.92 4.94
N GLN A 93 -23.22 -5.83 5.06
CA GLN A 93 -23.53 -4.56 4.42
C GLN A 93 -23.68 -4.71 2.90
N PHE A 94 -22.72 -5.38 2.25
CA PHE A 94 -22.74 -5.55 0.79
C PHE A 94 -23.78 -6.58 0.33
N SER A 95 -24.07 -7.61 1.13
CA SER A 95 -25.13 -8.57 0.85
C SER A 95 -26.52 -7.90 0.83
N ASN A 96 -26.75 -6.92 1.71
CA ASN A 96 -28.00 -6.16 1.71
C ASN A 96 -28.20 -5.28 0.46
N TYR A 97 -27.12 -4.90 -0.24
CA TYR A 97 -27.25 -4.18 -1.51
C TYR A 97 -27.81 -5.04 -2.64
N GLN A 98 -27.81 -6.38 -2.50
CA GLN A 98 -28.44 -7.25 -3.50
C GLN A 98 -29.95 -6.97 -3.66
N GLY A 99 -30.62 -6.51 -2.59
CA GLY A 99 -32.03 -6.10 -2.65
C GLY A 99 -32.29 -4.82 -3.45
N GLN A 100 -31.25 -4.07 -3.80
CA GLN A 100 -31.35 -2.87 -4.64
C GLN A 100 -31.19 -3.17 -6.13
N PHE A 101 -30.90 -4.42 -6.51
CA PHE A 101 -30.82 -4.77 -7.93
C PHE A 101 -32.20 -4.69 -8.58
N PRO A 102 -32.31 -4.05 -9.76
CA PRO A 102 -33.59 -3.83 -10.45
C PRO A 102 -34.24 -5.13 -10.94
N TYR A 103 -33.49 -6.23 -10.99
CA TYR A 103 -33.96 -7.55 -11.33
C TYR A 103 -33.54 -8.52 -10.23
N GLN A 104 -34.53 -9.11 -9.57
CA GLN A 104 -34.30 -10.24 -8.68
C GLN A 104 -34.15 -11.49 -9.56
N GLN A 105 -33.07 -12.25 -9.37
CA GLN A 105 -32.92 -13.58 -9.99
C GLN A 105 -33.92 -14.57 -9.40
#